data_AF-A0A0R0I083-F1
#
_entry.id   AF-A0A0R0I083-F1
#
_cell.length_a   1.000
_cell.length_b   1.000
_cell.length_c   1.000
_cell.angle_alpha   90.00
_cell.angle_beta   90.00
_cell.angle_gamma   90.00
#
_symmetry.space_group_name_H-M   'P 1'
#
loop_
_entity.id
_entity.type
_entity.pdbx_description
1 polymer ?
#
loop_
_entity_poly.entity_id
_entity_poly.type
_entity_poly.pdbx_seq_one_letter_code
_entity_poly.pdbx_strand_id
1 'polypeptide(L)'
;MGICHGKPIETQQSQRETNTPSEFPSELQTPTKTPKSSSKFPFYSPSPLPSWFKNSPSSNSNPSSVSSTPLRIFKRPFPPPSPAKHIRALLARRHGSVKPNEASIPEASECELGLDKSFGFAKQFSAHYELSDEVGRGHFGYTCSAKGKKGAFKGLNVAVKVIPKAKMTTAIAIEDVRREVKILRALTGHKNLVQFYEAYEDDDNVYIVMELCKGGELLDRILSRGGKYSEEDARVVMIQILSVVAFCHLQGVVHRDLKPE
;
A
#
# COMPACT_ATOMS: atom_id res chain seq x y z
N MET A 1 9.16 -18.21 28.45
CA MET A 1 8.23 -17.07 28.60
C MET A 1 9.04 -15.79 28.48
N GLY A 2 8.87 -15.04 27.38
CA GLY A 2 9.55 -13.77 27.15
C GLY A 2 8.53 -12.74 26.67
N ILE A 3 8.31 -11.71 27.48
CA ILE A 3 7.34 -10.64 27.24
C ILE A 3 8.00 -9.61 26.31
N CYS A 4 7.44 -9.45 25.12
CA CYS A 4 7.94 -8.50 24.12
C CYS A 4 7.42 -7.09 24.46
N HIS A 5 8.30 -6.16 24.83
CA HIS A 5 7.94 -4.76 25.03
C HIS A 5 8.09 -3.99 23.71
N GLY A 6 7.11 -3.14 23.41
CA GLY A 6 7.19 -2.16 22.32
C GLY A 6 8.23 -1.07 22.60
N LYS A 7 8.63 -0.32 21.55
CA LYS A 7 9.64 0.75 21.60
C LYS A 7 9.37 1.73 22.77
N PRO A 8 10.35 2.05 23.62
CA PRO A 8 10.19 3.01 24.70
C PRO A 8 10.10 4.45 24.17
N ILE A 9 9.32 5.28 24.87
CA ILE A 9 9.16 6.72 24.64
C ILE A 9 10.20 7.44 25.50
N GLU A 10 11.12 8.19 24.90
CA GLU A 10 12.02 9.09 25.62
C GLU A 10 11.34 10.44 25.84
N THR A 11 11.05 10.76 27.10
CA THR A 11 10.63 12.10 27.53
C THR A 11 11.90 12.87 27.95
N GLN A 12 12.21 13.98 27.27
CA GLN A 12 13.28 14.88 27.69
C GLN A 12 12.93 15.54 29.03
N GLN A 13 13.72 15.27 30.07
CA GLN A 13 13.75 16.08 31.29
C GLN A 13 15.10 16.78 31.40
N SER A 14 15.04 18.12 31.44
CA SER A 14 16.16 19.01 31.68
C SER A 14 16.52 19.01 33.16
N GLN A 15 17.80 18.83 33.46
CA GLN A 15 18.38 18.93 34.81
C GLN A 15 18.71 20.40 35.13
N ARG A 16 18.26 20.90 36.29
CA ARG A 16 18.92 21.97 37.03
C ARG A 16 18.84 21.72 38.53
N GLU A 17 20.02 21.42 39.07
CA GLU A 17 20.67 21.86 40.30
C GLU A 17 19.92 21.96 41.65
N THR A 18 20.63 21.45 42.64
CA THR A 18 20.37 21.28 44.07
C THR A 18 20.50 22.57 44.89
N ASN A 19 19.66 22.75 45.92
CA ASN A 19 20.02 23.31 47.24
C ASN A 19 18.94 22.95 48.29
N THR A 20 19.39 22.52 49.48
CA THR A 20 18.63 22.15 50.71
C THR A 20 18.88 23.20 51.82
N PRO A 21 18.31 23.14 53.05
CA PRO A 21 16.98 22.68 53.53
C PRO A 21 16.35 23.64 54.59
N SER A 22 15.06 23.46 54.96
CA SER A 22 14.52 23.86 56.29
C SER A 22 13.11 23.30 56.61
N GLU A 23 13.05 22.49 57.69
CA GLU A 23 12.02 22.30 58.76
C GLU A 23 10.48 22.26 58.52
N PHE A 24 9.91 21.06 58.79
CA PHE A 24 8.67 20.59 59.51
C PHE A 24 7.49 21.52 59.93
N PRO A 25 6.31 20.97 60.38
CA PRO A 25 5.58 19.70 60.11
C PRO A 25 4.05 19.90 59.87
N SER A 26 3.25 18.80 59.94
CA SER A 26 1.76 18.69 60.10
C SER A 26 0.95 18.48 58.80
N GLU A 27 -0.16 17.73 58.71
CA GLU A 27 -0.81 16.63 59.44
C GLU A 27 -1.95 16.11 58.51
N LEU A 28 -2.22 14.80 58.58
CA LEU A 28 -3.51 14.09 58.46
C LEU A 28 -4.46 14.16 57.23
N GLN A 29 -4.90 12.92 56.87
CA GLN A 29 -6.25 12.44 56.49
C GLN A 29 -6.65 12.27 55.01
N THR A 30 -6.79 10.98 54.64
CA THR A 30 -7.81 10.42 53.73
C THR A 30 -9.21 10.51 54.38
N PRO A 31 -10.32 10.52 53.60
CA PRO A 31 -10.96 9.25 53.30
C PRO A 31 -11.66 9.15 51.91
N THR A 32 -11.84 7.89 51.53
CA THR A 32 -12.77 7.35 50.53
C THR A 32 -14.22 7.79 50.74
N LYS A 33 -14.99 7.95 49.65
CA LYS A 33 -16.36 7.42 49.45
C LYS A 33 -16.93 7.71 48.06
N THR A 34 -17.49 6.66 47.46
CA THR A 34 -18.40 6.61 46.30
C THR A 34 -19.74 7.33 46.56
N PRO A 35 -20.48 7.68 45.49
CA PRO A 35 -21.84 7.16 45.38
C PRO A 35 -22.23 6.67 43.96
N LYS A 36 -23.24 5.79 43.94
CA LYS A 36 -23.90 5.21 42.77
C LYS A 36 -24.90 6.19 42.12
N SER A 37 -25.19 5.90 40.86
CA SER A 37 -26.46 6.14 40.12
C SER A 37 -26.71 7.55 39.55
N SER A 38 -26.64 7.69 38.23
CA SER A 38 -27.86 7.69 37.41
C SER A 38 -27.51 7.79 35.92
N SER A 39 -28.35 7.16 35.12
CA SER A 39 -28.34 7.10 33.67
C SER A 39 -28.44 8.48 33.00
N LYS A 40 -27.82 8.61 31.82
CA LYS A 40 -28.40 9.11 30.55
C LYS A 40 -27.30 9.32 29.50
N PHE A 41 -27.19 8.39 28.56
CA PHE A 41 -26.55 8.61 27.26
C PHE A 41 -27.61 9.10 26.27
N PRO A 42 -27.37 10.14 25.46
CA PRO A 42 -28.16 10.38 24.26
C PRO A 42 -27.51 9.64 23.08
N PHE A 43 -28.07 8.47 22.76
CA PHE A 43 -27.89 7.81 21.46
C PHE A 43 -28.61 8.65 20.40
N TYR A 44 -27.87 9.15 19.41
CA TYR A 44 -28.43 9.67 18.16
C TYR A 44 -28.58 8.50 17.17
N SER A 45 -29.80 8.24 16.72
CA SER A 45 -30.12 7.33 15.61
C SER A 45 -31.24 7.98 14.76
N PRO A 46 -31.23 7.83 13.42
CA PRO A 46 -31.89 8.75 12.49
C PRO A 46 -33.38 8.41 12.27
N SER A 47 -34.15 9.44 11.90
CA SER A 47 -35.59 9.37 11.63
C SER A 47 -35.96 8.49 10.41
N PRO A 48 -37.09 7.74 10.45
CA PRO A 48 -37.62 6.96 9.33
C PRO A 48 -38.92 7.55 8.74
N LEU A 49 -39.13 7.45 7.41
CA LEU A 49 -40.44 7.64 6.75
C LEU A 49 -40.45 6.89 5.37
N PRO A 50 -41.63 6.51 4.82
CA PRO A 50 -41.98 5.08 4.71
C PRO A 50 -42.27 4.54 3.29
N SER A 51 -42.10 3.22 3.16
CA SER A 51 -42.49 2.38 2.02
C SER A 51 -43.99 2.06 2.03
N TRP A 52 -44.70 2.35 0.93
CA TRP A 52 -46.10 1.95 0.75
C TRP A 52 -46.19 0.71 -0.14
N PHE A 53 -46.56 -0.42 0.45
CA PHE A 53 -47.13 -1.58 -0.25
C PHE A 53 -48.66 -1.52 -0.13
N LYS A 54 -49.40 -1.93 -1.18
CA LYS A 54 -50.70 -2.60 -1.04
C LYS A 54 -51.08 -3.36 -2.32
N ASN A 55 -51.66 -4.54 -2.08
CA ASN A 55 -51.95 -5.64 -3.00
C ASN A 55 -53.26 -5.46 -3.81
N SER A 56 -53.37 -6.23 -4.90
CA SER A 56 -54.51 -6.48 -5.82
C SER A 56 -55.77 -7.08 -5.13
N PRO A 57 -56.96 -7.24 -5.79
CA PRO A 57 -57.19 -8.24 -6.87
C PRO A 57 -58.26 -7.89 -7.97
N SER A 58 -58.41 -8.84 -8.90
CA SER A 58 -59.13 -8.94 -10.19
C SER A 58 -60.68 -8.89 -10.22
N SER A 59 -61.28 -8.51 -11.37
CA SER A 59 -62.25 -9.33 -12.16
C SER A 59 -62.82 -8.60 -13.42
N ASN A 60 -63.26 -9.40 -14.39
CA ASN A 60 -63.66 -9.12 -15.79
C ASN A 60 -64.91 -8.24 -16.00
N SER A 61 -64.94 -7.49 -17.12
CA SER A 61 -66.01 -7.55 -18.16
C SER A 61 -65.72 -6.63 -19.36
N ASN A 62 -65.97 -7.14 -20.56
CA ASN A 62 -66.04 -6.43 -21.86
C ASN A 62 -67.55 -6.21 -22.19
N PRO A 63 -68.00 -5.27 -23.06
CA PRO A 63 -67.58 -5.23 -24.48
C PRO A 63 -67.63 -3.87 -25.26
N SER A 64 -67.15 -3.97 -26.51
CA SER A 64 -67.52 -3.25 -27.75
C SER A 64 -67.03 -1.80 -28.05
N SER A 65 -66.09 -1.77 -29.00
CA SER A 65 -66.17 -1.11 -30.34
C SER A 65 -65.49 0.25 -30.60
N VAL A 66 -64.80 0.25 -31.75
CA VAL A 66 -64.33 1.34 -32.65
C VAL A 66 -63.27 2.35 -32.17
N SER A 67 -62.02 2.23 -32.61
CA SER A 67 -61.53 2.70 -33.92
C SER A 67 -60.01 2.47 -34.07
N SER A 68 -59.59 2.37 -35.32
CA SER A 68 -58.32 1.89 -35.89
C SER A 68 -57.14 2.87 -35.85
N THR A 69 -55.89 2.37 -35.66
CA THR A 69 -54.65 2.59 -36.48
C THR A 69 -53.38 1.97 -35.83
N PRO A 70 -52.28 1.70 -36.57
CA PRO A 70 -51.59 0.40 -36.57
C PRO A 70 -50.31 0.29 -35.73
N LEU A 71 -49.87 -0.96 -35.56
CA LEU A 71 -48.64 -1.42 -34.91
C LEU A 71 -47.39 -0.64 -35.36
N ARG A 72 -46.81 0.15 -34.46
CA ARG A 72 -45.41 0.60 -34.56
C ARG A 72 -44.49 -0.60 -34.33
N ILE A 73 -44.04 -1.19 -35.44
CA ILE A 73 -42.85 -2.04 -35.46
C ILE A 73 -41.66 -1.14 -35.13
N PHE A 74 -41.26 -1.09 -33.86
CA PHE A 74 -39.96 -0.55 -33.49
C PHE A 74 -38.88 -1.52 -34.00
N LYS A 75 -38.47 -1.32 -35.26
CA LYS A 75 -37.21 -1.82 -35.80
C LYS A 75 -36.10 -1.24 -34.92
N ARG A 76 -35.54 -2.06 -34.02
CA ARG A 76 -34.31 -1.70 -33.30
C ARG A 76 -33.19 -1.58 -34.34
N PRO A 77 -32.42 -0.48 -34.34
CA PRO A 77 -31.31 -0.32 -35.27
C PRO A 77 -30.18 -1.28 -34.87
N PHE A 78 -29.73 -2.06 -35.86
CA PHE A 78 -28.45 -2.78 -35.97
C PHE A 78 -27.77 -3.33 -34.69
N PRO A 79 -27.52 -4.66 -34.59
CA PRO A 79 -26.50 -5.14 -33.66
C PRO A 79 -25.13 -4.58 -34.06
N PRO A 80 -24.23 -4.26 -33.10
CA PRO A 80 -22.89 -3.79 -33.43
C PRO A 80 -22.16 -4.83 -34.31
N PRO A 81 -21.30 -4.40 -35.24
CA PRO A 81 -20.61 -5.33 -36.12
C PRO A 81 -19.82 -6.33 -35.27
N SER A 82 -20.12 -7.62 -35.46
CA SER A 82 -19.45 -8.71 -34.77
C SER A 82 -17.91 -8.58 -34.91
N PRO A 83 -17.13 -8.74 -33.82
CA PRO A 83 -15.66 -8.75 -33.86
C PRO A 83 -15.05 -9.78 -34.84
N ALA A 84 -15.86 -10.71 -35.35
CA ALA A 84 -15.46 -11.75 -36.27
C ALA A 84 -14.84 -11.25 -37.60
N LYS A 85 -15.08 -10.00 -38.02
CA LYS A 85 -14.47 -9.45 -39.24
C LYS A 85 -12.95 -9.30 -39.11
N HIS A 86 -12.46 -8.78 -37.98
CA HIS A 86 -11.02 -8.63 -37.75
C HIS A 86 -10.34 -9.99 -37.56
N ILE A 87 -11.03 -10.92 -36.89
CA ILE A 87 -10.53 -12.28 -36.67
C ILE A 87 -10.41 -13.06 -38.00
N ARG A 88 -11.42 -12.97 -38.88
CA ARG A 88 -11.35 -13.58 -40.21
C ARG A 88 -10.28 -12.95 -41.11
N ALA A 89 -10.06 -11.63 -41.01
CA ALA A 89 -9.00 -10.95 -41.75
C ALA A 89 -7.59 -11.37 -41.29
N LEU A 90 -7.40 -11.59 -39.99
CA LEU A 90 -6.14 -12.13 -39.43
C LEU A 90 -5.89 -13.58 -39.86
N LEU A 91 -6.92 -14.43 -39.85
CA LEU A 91 -6.79 -15.82 -40.31
C LEU A 91 -6.53 -15.90 -41.82
N ALA A 92 -7.16 -15.05 -42.63
CA ALA A 92 -6.90 -14.99 -44.07
C ALA A 92 -5.46 -14.53 -44.39
N ARG A 93 -4.88 -13.62 -43.60
CA ARG A 93 -3.46 -13.23 -43.71
C ARG A 93 -2.48 -14.34 -43.33
N ARG A 94 -2.87 -15.23 -42.41
CA ARG A 94 -2.02 -16.35 -41.96
C ARG A 94 -2.02 -17.53 -42.94
N HIS A 95 -3.11 -17.74 -43.68
CA HIS A 95 -3.25 -18.84 -44.64
C HIS A 95 -3.03 -18.43 -46.12
N GLY A 96 -2.74 -17.15 -46.39
CA GLY A 96 -2.33 -16.68 -47.71
C GLY A 96 -0.88 -17.06 -48.00
N SER A 97 -0.68 -18.01 -48.90
CA SER A 97 0.62 -18.45 -49.41
C SER A 97 1.42 -17.27 -50.00
N VAL A 98 2.45 -16.81 -49.29
CA VAL A 98 3.46 -15.88 -49.81
C VAL A 98 4.69 -16.70 -50.17
N LYS A 99 5.02 -16.73 -51.46
CA LYS A 99 6.27 -17.33 -51.99
C LYS A 99 7.49 -16.65 -51.34
N PRO A 100 8.58 -17.38 -51.08
CA PRO A 100 9.76 -16.79 -50.48
C PRO A 100 10.41 -15.87 -51.51
N ASN A 101 10.41 -14.57 -51.25
CA ASN A 101 11.32 -13.66 -51.91
C ASN A 101 12.51 -13.49 -50.98
N GLU A 102 13.66 -13.90 -51.49
CA GLU A 102 14.96 -13.81 -50.87
C GLU A 102 15.38 -12.34 -50.78
N ALA A 103 14.96 -11.69 -49.70
CA ALA A 103 15.56 -10.47 -49.22
C ALA A 103 16.08 -10.78 -47.82
N SER A 104 17.40 -10.88 -47.71
CA SER A 104 18.12 -10.89 -46.44
C SER A 104 17.64 -9.69 -45.62
N ILE A 105 16.84 -10.00 -44.59
CA ILE A 105 16.48 -9.05 -43.55
C ILE A 105 17.81 -8.64 -42.93
N PRO A 106 18.24 -7.37 -42.99
CA PRO A 106 19.33 -6.95 -42.13
C PRO A 106 18.81 -7.17 -40.71
N GLU A 107 19.52 -8.00 -39.95
CA GLU A 107 19.38 -8.10 -38.51
C GLU A 107 19.18 -6.69 -37.99
N ALA A 108 17.95 -6.39 -37.57
CA ALA A 108 17.65 -5.15 -36.92
C ALA A 108 18.49 -5.19 -35.64
N SER A 109 19.63 -4.50 -35.66
CA SER A 109 20.14 -3.88 -34.46
C SER A 109 18.94 -3.15 -33.88
N GLU A 110 18.37 -3.71 -32.82
CA GLU A 110 17.30 -3.06 -32.09
C GLU A 110 17.82 -1.65 -31.81
N CYS A 111 17.24 -0.66 -32.48
CA CYS A 111 17.42 0.71 -32.06
C CYS A 111 16.80 0.74 -30.67
N GLU A 112 17.61 0.53 -29.63
CA GLU A 112 17.30 0.95 -28.28
C GLU A 112 16.98 2.44 -28.41
N LEU A 113 15.70 2.76 -28.56
CA LEU A 113 15.19 4.06 -28.15
C LEU A 113 15.50 4.11 -26.66
N GLY A 114 16.68 4.66 -26.34
CA GLY A 114 17.25 4.64 -25.01
C GLY A 114 16.24 5.23 -24.04
N LEU A 115 15.64 4.37 -23.22
CA LEU A 115 14.74 4.83 -22.17
C LEU A 115 15.55 5.70 -21.23
N ASP A 116 15.05 6.88 -20.90
CA ASP A 116 15.68 7.74 -19.91
C ASP A 116 15.56 7.09 -18.51
N LYS A 117 16.68 6.54 -18.03
CA LYS A 117 16.84 5.92 -16.72
C LYS A 117 17.36 6.91 -15.67
N SER A 118 17.20 8.21 -15.88
CA SER A 118 17.44 9.23 -14.87
C SER A 118 16.21 9.43 -13.98
N PHE A 119 16.43 9.42 -12.67
CA PHE A 119 15.38 9.62 -11.68
C PHE A 119 15.42 11.00 -11.03
N GLY A 120 16.54 11.72 -11.15
CA GLY A 120 16.77 13.00 -10.49
C GLY A 120 17.07 12.84 -9.00
N PHE A 121 17.58 11.68 -8.59
CA PHE A 121 17.93 11.39 -7.20
C PHE A 121 19.38 11.84 -6.89
N ALA A 122 19.73 11.91 -5.61
CA ALA A 122 21.07 12.30 -5.21
C ALA A 122 22.11 11.25 -5.66
N LYS A 123 23.29 11.68 -6.12
CA LYS A 123 24.31 10.76 -6.67
C LYS A 123 25.33 10.22 -5.66
N GLN A 124 25.34 10.77 -4.45
CA GLN A 124 26.41 10.56 -3.48
C GLN A 124 26.11 9.45 -2.45
N PHE A 125 25.52 8.33 -2.88
CA PHE A 125 25.17 7.22 -1.99
C PHE A 125 26.39 6.71 -1.18
N SER A 126 27.48 6.39 -1.86
CA SER A 126 28.71 5.83 -1.27
C SER A 126 29.42 6.77 -0.30
N ALA A 127 29.11 8.07 -0.35
CA ALA A 127 29.65 9.06 0.58
C ALA A 127 28.93 9.03 1.94
N HIS A 128 27.64 8.68 1.94
CA HIS A 128 26.79 8.67 3.13
C HIS A 128 26.62 7.30 3.76
N TYR A 129 26.66 6.21 2.97
CA TYR A 129 26.36 4.86 3.44
C TYR A 129 27.41 3.84 3.04
N GLU A 130 27.54 2.79 3.86
CA GLU A 130 28.28 1.57 3.57
C GLU A 130 27.31 0.42 3.46
N LEU A 131 27.23 -0.22 2.29
CA LEU A 131 26.47 -1.46 2.16
C LEU A 131 27.15 -2.59 2.93
N SER A 132 26.35 -3.48 3.48
CA SER A 132 26.76 -4.67 4.22
C SER A 132 25.97 -5.87 3.67
N ASP A 133 25.61 -6.83 4.50
CA ASP A 133 25.01 -8.09 4.06
C ASP A 133 23.64 -7.92 3.37
N GLU A 134 23.36 -8.79 2.40
CA GLU A 134 22.05 -8.93 1.77
C GLU A 134 21.05 -9.48 2.79
N VAL A 135 19.94 -8.76 2.97
CA VAL A 135 18.86 -9.09 3.91
C VAL A 135 17.71 -9.78 3.18
N GLY A 136 17.51 -9.50 1.89
CA GLY A 136 16.48 -10.16 1.10
C GLY A 136 16.54 -9.81 -0.37
N ARG A 137 15.89 -10.64 -1.19
CA ARG A 137 15.86 -10.48 -2.65
C ARG A 137 14.43 -10.47 -3.16
N GLY A 138 14.11 -9.49 -3.98
CA GLY A 138 12.81 -9.36 -4.63
C GLY A 138 12.91 -9.37 -6.14
N HIS A 139 11.75 -9.24 -6.79
CA HIS A 139 11.65 -9.17 -8.24
C HIS A 139 12.45 -7.99 -8.82
N PHE A 140 12.29 -6.81 -8.23
CA PHE A 140 12.90 -5.57 -8.73
C PHE A 140 14.38 -5.41 -8.39
N GLY A 141 14.89 -6.17 -7.41
CA GLY A 141 16.22 -5.90 -6.86
C GLY A 141 16.51 -6.71 -5.61
N TYR A 142 17.46 -6.26 -4.83
CA TYR A 142 17.81 -6.87 -3.55
C TYR A 142 17.91 -5.78 -2.48
N THR A 143 17.71 -6.17 -1.24
CA THR A 143 17.77 -5.29 -0.08
C THR A 143 18.98 -5.69 0.75
N CYS A 144 19.88 -4.74 0.99
CA CYS A 144 21.03 -4.92 1.86
C CYS A 144 20.85 -4.14 3.16
N SER A 145 21.50 -4.60 4.21
CA SER A 145 21.77 -3.76 5.37
C SER A 145 22.86 -2.74 5.01
N ALA A 146 22.81 -1.57 5.62
CA ALA A 146 23.85 -0.56 5.45
C ALA A 146 24.05 0.24 6.74
N LYS A 147 25.21 0.87 6.85
CA LYS A 147 25.55 1.75 7.97
C LYS A 147 25.90 3.14 7.46
N GLY A 148 25.30 4.16 8.05
CA GLY A 148 25.65 5.54 7.70
C GLY A 148 27.06 5.91 8.17
N LYS A 149 27.83 6.55 7.28
CA LYS A 149 29.25 6.92 7.48
C LYS A 149 29.44 8.34 8.01
N LYS A 150 28.59 9.28 7.58
CA LYS A 150 28.79 10.73 7.78
C LYS A 150 27.48 11.46 8.08
N GLY A 151 27.62 12.67 8.64
CA GLY A 151 26.51 13.58 8.92
C GLY A 151 25.54 13.05 9.97
N ALA A 152 24.27 13.44 9.86
CA ALA A 152 23.20 13.03 10.76
C ALA A 152 22.94 11.50 10.77
N PHE A 153 23.41 10.79 9.75
CA PHE A 153 23.20 9.35 9.60
C PHE A 153 24.37 8.51 10.13
N LYS A 154 25.44 9.12 10.66
CA LYS A 154 26.62 8.38 11.12
C LYS A 154 26.25 7.35 12.21
N GLY A 155 26.56 6.09 11.96
CA GLY A 155 26.28 4.97 12.86
C GLY A 155 24.85 4.44 12.81
N LEU A 156 23.96 5.06 12.03
CA LEU A 156 22.59 4.56 11.85
C LEU A 156 22.60 3.33 10.94
N ASN A 157 21.99 2.24 11.43
CA ASN A 157 21.76 1.04 10.62
C ASN A 157 20.46 1.22 9.83
N VAL A 158 20.54 1.01 8.52
CA VAL A 158 19.43 1.19 7.57
C VAL A 158 19.31 -0.02 6.66
N ALA A 159 18.15 -0.18 6.03
CA ALA A 159 17.97 -1.09 4.91
C ALA A 159 18.04 -0.28 3.61
N VAL A 160 18.70 -0.82 2.60
CA VAL A 160 18.85 -0.19 1.28
C VAL A 160 18.37 -1.16 0.22
N LYS A 161 17.26 -0.82 -0.44
CA LYS A 161 16.78 -1.54 -1.61
C LYS A 161 17.58 -1.05 -2.81
N VAL A 162 18.39 -1.94 -3.39
CA VAL A 162 19.20 -1.71 -4.58
C VAL A 162 18.46 -2.26 -5.80
N ILE A 163 18.18 -1.38 -6.75
CA ILE A 163 17.43 -1.68 -7.97
C ILE A 163 18.35 -1.42 -9.18
N PRO A 164 18.90 -2.46 -9.82
CA PRO A 164 19.76 -2.29 -10.98
C PRO A 164 19.02 -1.68 -12.17
N LYS A 165 19.56 -0.60 -12.74
CA LYS A 165 19.04 0.08 -13.95
C LYS A 165 19.06 -0.84 -15.18
N ALA A 166 19.94 -1.85 -15.18
CA ALA A 166 19.93 -2.91 -16.18
C ALA A 166 18.62 -3.72 -16.22
N LYS A 167 17.92 -3.86 -15.08
CA LYS A 167 16.62 -4.57 -15.01
C LYS A 167 15.43 -3.71 -15.47
N MET A 168 15.65 -2.41 -15.69
CA MET A 168 14.61 -1.47 -16.13
C MET A 168 14.52 -1.44 -17.65
N THR A 169 14.02 -2.51 -18.24
CA THR A 169 13.93 -2.68 -19.70
C THR A 169 12.71 -2.02 -20.31
N THR A 170 11.74 -1.61 -19.50
CA THR A 170 10.48 -0.99 -19.96
C THR A 170 10.24 0.34 -19.25
N ALA A 171 9.53 1.25 -19.93
CA ALA A 171 9.10 2.52 -19.33
C ALA A 171 8.22 2.31 -18.08
N ILE A 172 7.47 1.20 -18.05
CA ILE A 172 6.64 0.82 -16.89
C ILE A 172 7.52 0.53 -15.67
N ALA A 173 8.61 -0.23 -15.84
CA ALA A 173 9.53 -0.53 -14.74
C ALA A 173 10.20 0.74 -14.17
N ILE A 174 10.54 1.71 -15.03
CA ILE A 174 11.10 3.00 -14.61
C ILE A 174 10.05 3.79 -13.80
N GLU A 175 8.82 3.85 -14.30
CA GLU A 175 7.73 4.55 -13.62
C GLU A 175 7.34 3.89 -12.29
N ASP A 176 7.43 2.56 -12.21
CA ASP A 176 7.17 1.81 -10.97
C ASP A 176 8.18 2.18 -9.86
N VAL A 177 9.47 2.33 -10.20
CA VAL A 177 10.50 2.78 -9.25
C VAL A 177 10.26 4.23 -8.81
N ARG A 178 9.91 5.13 -9.74
CA ARG A 178 9.52 6.52 -9.42
C ARG A 178 8.32 6.55 -8.48
N ARG A 179 7.31 5.72 -8.74
CA ARG A 179 6.12 5.59 -7.93
C ARG A 179 6.44 5.06 -6.54
N GLU A 180 7.31 4.05 -6.44
CA GLU A 180 7.71 3.48 -5.15
C GLU A 180 8.34 4.55 -4.24
N VAL A 181 9.32 5.31 -4.74
CA VAL A 181 9.93 6.42 -3.98
C VAL A 181 8.91 7.48 -3.62
N LYS A 182 8.00 7.84 -4.55
CA LYS A 182 6.94 8.82 -4.30
C LYS A 182 5.99 8.38 -3.19
N ILE A 183 5.58 7.11 -3.19
CA ILE A 183 4.70 6.53 -2.18
C ILE A 183 5.40 6.51 -0.82
N LEU A 184 6.63 5.98 -0.74
CA LEU A 184 7.38 5.89 0.51
C LEU A 184 7.59 7.27 1.16
N ARG A 185 7.90 8.28 0.35
CA ARG A 185 8.02 9.67 0.83
C ARG A 185 6.68 10.22 1.34
N ALA A 186 5.58 9.99 0.62
CA ALA A 186 4.25 10.47 1.02
C ALA A 186 3.71 9.78 2.28
N LEU A 187 4.12 8.53 2.53
CA LEU A 187 3.67 7.73 3.67
C LEU A 187 4.56 7.86 4.92
N THR A 188 5.52 8.78 4.90
CA THR A 188 6.39 9.04 6.05
C THR A 188 5.61 9.63 7.23
N GLY A 189 5.98 9.25 8.46
CA GLY A 189 5.44 9.84 9.70
C GLY A 189 4.45 8.94 10.48
N HIS A 190 4.16 7.73 10.01
CA HIS A 190 3.32 6.78 10.74
C HIS A 190 4.18 5.73 11.48
N LYS A 191 3.94 5.56 12.79
CA LYS A 191 4.77 4.70 13.68
C LYS A 191 4.88 3.22 13.28
N ASN A 192 3.89 2.71 12.56
CA ASN A 192 3.82 1.30 12.11
C ASN A 192 4.13 1.15 10.61
N LEU A 193 4.61 2.21 9.94
CA LEU A 193 5.15 2.14 8.60
C LEU A 193 6.67 2.31 8.65
N VAL A 194 7.37 1.66 7.72
CA VAL A 194 8.81 1.82 7.55
C VAL A 194 9.12 3.28 7.24
N GLN A 195 10.03 3.86 8.02
CA GLN A 195 10.52 5.21 7.76
C GLN A 195 11.35 5.23 6.47
N PHE A 196 10.95 6.07 5.53
CA PHE A 196 11.77 6.43 4.37
C PHE A 196 12.78 7.50 4.77
N TYR A 197 14.04 7.33 4.39
CA TYR A 197 15.08 8.33 4.65
C TYR A 197 15.40 9.14 3.41
N GLU A 198 15.85 8.49 2.34
CA GLU A 198 16.26 9.17 1.12
C GLU A 198 16.38 8.19 -0.05
N ALA A 199 16.34 8.70 -1.28
CA ALA A 199 16.66 7.94 -2.49
C ALA A 199 17.92 8.50 -3.18
N TYR A 200 18.75 7.60 -3.70
CA TYR A 200 19.95 7.91 -4.46
C TYR A 200 19.95 7.17 -5.79
N GLU A 201 20.74 7.64 -6.75
CA GLU A 201 21.00 6.93 -7.99
C GLU A 201 22.46 7.10 -8.43
N ASP A 202 23.01 6.09 -9.07
CA ASP A 202 24.24 6.19 -9.85
C ASP A 202 24.01 5.72 -11.28
N ASP A 203 25.07 5.43 -12.02
CA ASP A 203 24.96 5.01 -13.42
C ASP A 203 24.34 3.59 -13.56
N ASP A 204 24.49 2.76 -12.52
CA ASP A 204 24.13 1.34 -12.56
C ASP A 204 22.87 1.01 -11.76
N ASN A 205 22.56 1.77 -10.70
CA ASN A 205 21.59 1.40 -9.67
C ASN A 205 20.79 2.61 -9.15
N VAL A 206 19.62 2.28 -8.61
CA VAL A 206 18.83 3.15 -7.72
C VAL A 206 18.86 2.57 -6.32
N TYR A 207 19.08 3.43 -5.32
CA TYR A 207 19.17 3.06 -3.90
C TYR A 207 18.04 3.73 -3.13
N ILE A 208 17.16 2.94 -2.51
CA ILE A 208 16.09 3.44 -1.65
C ILE A 208 16.46 3.13 -0.20
N VAL A 209 16.74 4.16 0.58
CA VAL A 209 17.23 4.04 1.97
C VAL A 209 16.05 4.16 2.94
N MET A 210 15.89 3.17 3.81
CA MET A 210 14.74 3.03 4.71
C MET A 210 15.12 2.41 6.06
N GLU A 211 14.18 2.40 7.02
CA GLU A 211 14.36 1.78 8.33
C GLU A 211 14.71 0.29 8.23
N LEU A 212 15.73 -0.15 8.99
CA LEU A 212 16.07 -1.56 9.12
C LEU A 212 15.21 -2.23 10.20
N CYS A 213 14.24 -3.03 9.77
CA CYS A 213 13.39 -3.82 10.66
C CYS A 213 14.08 -5.12 11.09
N LYS A 214 14.53 -5.19 12.34
CA LYS A 214 15.20 -6.38 12.92
C LYS A 214 14.24 -7.42 13.51
N GLY A 215 12.93 -7.19 13.42
CA GLY A 215 11.90 -8.01 14.07
C GLY A 215 11.57 -9.31 13.34
N GLY A 216 12.08 -9.52 12.13
CA GLY A 216 11.71 -10.63 11.25
C GLY A 216 10.30 -10.49 10.69
N GLU A 217 9.85 -11.53 9.97
CA GLU A 217 8.52 -11.63 9.39
C GLU A 217 7.47 -12.01 10.44
N LEU A 218 6.22 -11.60 10.21
CA LEU A 218 5.12 -11.94 11.12
C LEU A 218 4.79 -13.44 11.04
N LEU A 219 4.85 -14.02 9.85
CA LEU A 219 4.61 -15.44 9.62
C LEU A 219 5.53 -16.32 10.47
N ASP A 220 6.84 -16.04 10.46
CA ASP A 220 7.82 -16.77 11.27
C ASP A 220 7.49 -16.72 12.76
N ARG A 221 7.05 -15.55 13.25
CA ARG A 221 6.63 -15.40 14.64
C ARG A 221 5.39 -16.24 14.95
N ILE A 222 4.44 -16.36 14.04
CA ILE A 222 3.26 -17.22 14.21
C ILE A 222 3.67 -18.70 14.21
N LEU A 223 4.53 -19.11 13.27
CA LEU A 223 4.99 -20.49 13.15
C LEU A 223 5.83 -20.93 14.36
N SER A 224 6.69 -20.06 14.88
CA SER A 224 7.51 -20.34 16.07
C SER A 224 6.70 -20.66 17.34
N ARG A 225 5.43 -20.23 17.39
CA ARG A 225 4.48 -20.51 18.49
C ARG A 225 3.70 -21.82 18.30
N GLY A 226 4.05 -22.63 17.30
CA GLY A 226 3.35 -23.88 16.97
C GLY A 226 2.10 -23.66 16.11
N GLY A 227 2.07 -22.58 15.31
CA GLY A 227 1.00 -22.28 14.36
C GLY A 227 -0.32 -21.81 14.97
N LYS A 228 -0.39 -21.67 16.29
CA LYS A 228 -1.56 -21.11 17.00
C LYS A 228 -1.26 -19.68 17.41
N TYR A 229 -2.15 -18.76 17.03
CA TYR A 229 -2.07 -17.34 17.41
C TYR A 229 -3.31 -16.97 18.20
N SER A 230 -3.13 -16.50 19.44
CA SER A 230 -4.27 -16.19 20.31
C SER A 230 -5.03 -14.97 19.78
N GLU A 231 -6.33 -14.90 20.06
CA GLU A 231 -7.14 -13.72 19.70
C GLU A 231 -6.58 -12.43 20.31
N GLU A 232 -6.06 -12.52 21.53
CA GLU A 232 -5.48 -11.39 22.24
C GLU A 232 -4.19 -10.87 21.58
N ASP A 233 -3.34 -11.78 21.09
CA ASP A 233 -2.16 -11.43 20.29
C ASP A 233 -2.58 -10.89 18.90
N ALA A 234 -3.59 -11.51 18.27
CA ALA A 234 -4.11 -11.12 16.96
C ALA A 234 -4.64 -9.69 16.98
N ARG A 235 -5.42 -9.34 18.01
CA ARG A 235 -5.98 -8.00 18.22
C ARG A 235 -4.91 -6.91 18.18
N VAL A 236 -3.76 -7.13 18.83
CA VAL A 236 -2.66 -6.16 18.87
C VAL A 236 -2.05 -5.91 17.50
N VAL A 237 -1.87 -6.97 16.70
CA VAL A 237 -1.34 -6.87 15.33
C VAL A 237 -2.35 -6.23 14.39
N MET A 238 -3.62 -6.65 14.48
CA MET A 238 -4.69 -6.14 13.62
C MET A 238 -4.92 -4.64 13.81
N ILE A 239 -4.87 -4.12 15.04
CA ILE A 239 -4.98 -2.67 15.29
C ILE A 239 -3.86 -1.90 14.56
N GLN A 240 -2.63 -2.41 14.59
CA GLN A 240 -1.50 -1.76 13.92
C GLN A 240 -1.68 -1.78 12.40
N ILE A 241 -2.04 -2.93 11.83
CA ILE A 241 -2.28 -3.10 10.39
C ILE A 241 -3.41 -2.17 9.93
N LEU A 242 -4.55 -2.16 10.63
CA LEU A 242 -5.69 -1.32 10.26
C LEU A 242 -5.37 0.17 10.37
N SER A 243 -4.57 0.57 11.38
CA SER A 243 -4.06 1.95 11.48
C SER A 243 -3.23 2.35 10.26
N VAL A 244 -2.33 1.48 9.81
CA VAL A 244 -1.51 1.69 8.60
C VAL A 244 -2.40 1.78 7.36
N VAL A 245 -3.32 0.84 7.18
CA VAL A 245 -4.22 0.80 6.01
C VAL A 245 -5.07 2.06 5.94
N ALA A 246 -5.65 2.49 7.07
CA ALA A 246 -6.41 3.73 7.14
C ALA A 246 -5.55 4.94 6.75
N PHE A 247 -4.33 5.03 7.26
CA PHE A 247 -3.38 6.09 6.90
C PHE A 247 -3.05 6.10 5.41
N CYS A 248 -2.74 4.94 4.82
CA CYS A 248 -2.48 4.82 3.38
C CYS A 248 -3.68 5.27 2.54
N HIS A 249 -4.90 4.83 2.92
CA HIS A 249 -6.12 5.17 2.19
C HIS A 249 -6.43 6.68 2.24
N LEU A 250 -6.16 7.34 3.37
CA LEU A 250 -6.30 8.80 3.48
C LEU A 250 -5.35 9.56 2.55
N GLN A 251 -4.20 8.97 2.21
CA GLN A 251 -3.24 9.50 1.24
C GLN A 251 -3.52 9.05 -0.20
N GLY A 252 -4.64 8.36 -0.45
CA GLY A 252 -5.01 7.85 -1.78
C GLY A 252 -4.17 6.65 -2.25
N VAL A 253 -3.49 5.95 -1.34
CA VAL A 253 -2.64 4.80 -1.65
C VAL A 253 -3.32 3.50 -1.19
N VAL A 254 -3.43 2.53 -2.10
CA VAL A 254 -3.88 1.16 -1.77
C VAL A 254 -2.68 0.22 -1.83
N HIS A 255 -2.43 -0.53 -0.75
CA HIS A 255 -1.24 -1.40 -0.65
C HIS A 255 -1.25 -2.55 -1.67
N ARG A 256 -2.42 -3.18 -1.87
CA ARG A 256 -2.67 -4.32 -2.79
C ARG A 256 -1.94 -5.64 -2.51
N ASP A 257 -0.88 -5.65 -1.71
CA ASP A 257 -0.10 -6.86 -1.41
C ASP A 257 0.13 -7.06 0.09
N LEU A 258 -0.92 -6.88 0.91
CA LEU A 258 -0.81 -7.02 2.37
C LEU A 258 -0.91 -8.50 2.75
N LYS A 259 0.13 -9.01 3.41
CA LYS A 259 0.35 -10.44 3.65
C LYS A 259 1.31 -10.65 4.83
N PRO A 260 1.34 -11.85 5.47
CA PRO A 260 2.07 -12.07 6.72
C PRO A 260 3.57 -12.33 6.58
N GLU A 261 4.07 -12.61 5.37
CA GLU A 261 5.51 -12.53 5.05
C GLU A 261 6.03 -11.08 5.15
#